data_AF-A0A7Y2L0R9-F1
#
_entry.id   AF-A0A7Y2L0R9-F1
#
_cell.length_a   1.000
_cell.length_b   1.000
_cell.length_c   1.000
_cell.angle_alpha   90.00
_cell.angle_beta   90.00
_cell.angle_gamma   90.00
#
_symmetry.space_group_name_H-M   'P 1'
#
loop_
_entity.id
_entity.type
_entity.pdbx_description
1 polymer ?
#
loop_
_entity_poly.entity_id
_entity_poly.type
_entity_poly.pdbx_seq_one_letter_code
_entity_poly.pdbx_strand_id
1 'polypeptide(L)'
;MLRLSALYRFPLKSAKGESLPQARLDRLGLVGDRRWMLVDEASGRFLTQRADPVMSQLSALWNAAGGLTLSARGFDPLDVKVPDAESNLRGVTIWRD
;
A
#
# COMPACT_ATOMS: atom_id res chain seq x y z
N MET A 1 -12.53 12.37 28.21
CA MET A 1 -11.15 12.49 27.68
C MET A 1 -10.99 11.50 26.54
N LEU A 2 -10.42 11.90 25.41
CA LEU A 2 -10.16 10.98 24.29
C LEU A 2 -8.84 10.22 24.53
N ARG A 3 -8.81 8.94 24.16
CA ARG A 3 -7.61 8.09 24.22
C ARG A 3 -7.41 7.40 22.88
N LEU A 4 -6.18 7.43 22.38
CA LEU A 4 -5.78 6.65 21.21
C LEU A 4 -5.86 5.15 21.54
N SER A 5 -6.72 4.43 20.83
CA SER A 5 -6.94 2.98 21.06
C SER A 5 -6.00 2.10 20.23
N ALA A 6 -5.68 2.51 19.00
CA ALA A 6 -4.81 1.78 18.10
C ALA A 6 -4.27 2.68 16.98
N LEU A 7 -3.15 2.27 16.39
CA LEU A 7 -2.58 2.85 15.18
C LEU A 7 -2.53 1.80 14.08
N TYR A 8 -2.82 2.23 12.85
CA TYR A 8 -2.73 1.38 11.68
C TYR A 8 -2.03 2.12 10.55
N ARG A 9 -1.17 1.40 9.83
CA ARG A 9 -0.55 1.83 8.58
C ARG A 9 -1.05 0.94 7.43
N PHE A 10 -1.22 1.54 6.26
CA PHE A 10 -1.64 0.88 5.04
C PHE A 10 -0.62 1.19 3.95
N PRO A 11 0.54 0.51 3.91
CA PRO A 11 1.60 0.83 2.93
C PRO A 11 1.08 0.80 1.48
N LEU A 12 0.22 -0.17 1.19
CA LEU A 12 -0.50 -0.33 -0.07
C LEU A 12 -1.96 0.11 0.07
N LYS A 13 -2.42 1.00 -0.84
CA LYS A 13 -3.80 1.44 -0.92
C LYS A 13 -4.75 0.24 -1.02
N SER A 14 -5.82 0.26 -0.22
CA SER A 14 -6.90 -0.75 -0.22
C SER A 14 -6.50 -2.15 0.26
N ALA A 15 -5.26 -2.34 0.72
CA ALA A 15 -4.78 -3.58 1.32
C ALA A 15 -5.13 -3.68 2.82
N LYS A 16 -4.73 -4.78 3.45
CA LYS A 16 -4.86 -5.00 4.88
C LYS A 16 -4.03 -3.99 5.68
N GLY A 17 -4.58 -3.50 6.79
CA GLY A 17 -3.88 -2.61 7.71
C GLY A 17 -2.86 -3.35 8.58
N GLU A 18 -1.68 -2.76 8.73
CA GLU A 18 -0.63 -3.12 9.67
C GLU A 18 -0.88 -2.41 11.01
N SER A 19 -1.04 -3.17 12.10
CA SER A 19 -1.15 -2.56 13.43
C SER A 19 0.22 -2.10 13.92
N LEU A 20 0.28 -0.89 14.49
CA LEU A 20 1.52 -0.30 14.97
C LEU A 20 1.44 0.03 16.47
N PRO A 21 2.51 -0.23 17.24
CA PRO A 21 2.60 0.21 18.64
C PRO A 21 2.91 1.71 18.75
N GLN A 22 3.54 2.28 17.73
CA GLN A 22 3.90 3.70 17.63
C GLN A 22 4.03 4.11 16.16
N ALA A 23 3.93 5.40 15.88
CA ALA A 23 4.06 5.93 14.53
C ALA A 23 4.79 7.27 14.51
N ARG A 24 5.56 7.50 13.44
CA ARG A 24 6.12 8.81 13.12
C ARG A 24 5.23 9.50 12.10
N LEU A 25 5.05 10.80 12.27
CA LEU A 25 4.31 11.66 11.35
C LEU A 25 5.27 12.57 10.57
N ASP A 26 4.94 12.82 9.32
CA ASP A 26 5.51 13.88 8.48
C ASP A 26 4.38 14.72 7.86
N ARG A 27 4.74 15.65 6.95
CA ARG A 27 3.77 16.56 6.30
C ARG A 27 2.71 15.85 5.46
N LEU A 28 2.92 14.58 5.12
CA LEU A 28 2.05 13.75 4.31
C LEU A 28 1.27 12.73 5.17
N GLY A 29 1.44 12.76 6.50
CA GLY A 29 0.75 11.90 7.45
C GLY A 29 1.67 10.86 8.08
N LEU A 30 1.16 9.65 8.32
CA LEU A 30 1.92 8.57 8.93
C LEU A 30 3.02 8.08 7.97
N VAL A 31 4.26 8.05 8.44
CA VAL A 31 5.42 7.72 7.60
C VAL A 31 5.27 6.32 7.01
N GLY A 32 5.35 6.25 5.67
CA GLY A 32 5.16 5.01 4.90
C GLY A 32 3.71 4.59 4.69
N ASP A 33 2.72 5.41 5.09
CA ASP A 33 1.31 5.15 4.80
C ASP A 33 0.96 5.51 3.36
N ARG A 34 0.21 4.63 2.68
CA ARG A 34 -0.40 4.81 1.35
C ARG A 34 0.59 5.30 0.28
N ARG A 35 1.80 4.75 0.29
CA ARG A 35 2.85 5.07 -0.69
C ARG A 35 2.83 4.18 -1.92
N TRP A 36 2.02 3.13 -1.90
CA TRP A 36 1.87 2.18 -2.98
C TRP A 36 0.41 2.05 -3.41
N MET A 37 0.20 1.71 -4.68
CA MET A 37 -1.11 1.48 -5.26
C MET A 37 -1.01 0.42 -6.35
N LEU A 38 -1.99 -0.50 -6.41
CA LEU A 38 -2.12 -1.42 -7.52
C LEU A 38 -2.83 -0.73 -8.69
N VAL A 39 -2.27 -0.92 -9.88
CA VAL A 39 -2.79 -0.41 -11.13
C VAL A 39 -2.86 -1.57 -12.11
N ASP A 40 -4.00 -1.68 -12.79
CA ASP A 40 -4.14 -2.60 -13.91
C ASP A 40 -3.26 -2.14 -15.08
N GLU A 41 -2.36 -3.01 -15.51
CA GLU A 41 -1.36 -2.70 -16.53
C GLU A 41 -2.00 -2.32 -17.88
N ALA A 42 -3.08 -3.00 -18.28
CA ALA A 42 -3.70 -2.79 -19.58
C ALA A 42 -4.51 -1.47 -19.65
N SER A 43 -5.25 -1.14 -18.59
CA SER A 43 -6.14 0.02 -18.56
C SER A 43 -5.55 1.26 -17.89
N GLY A 44 -4.46 1.12 -17.13
CA GLY A 44 -3.88 2.21 -16.33
C GLY A 44 -4.78 2.69 -15.19
N ARG A 45 -5.82 1.92 -14.84
CA ARG A 45 -6.76 2.24 -13.75
C ARG A 45 -6.28 1.65 -12.44
N PHE A 46 -6.38 2.42 -11.38
CA PHE A 46 -6.08 1.91 -10.05
C PHE A 46 -7.18 0.98 -9.54
N LEU A 47 -6.78 -0.01 -8.74
CA LEU A 47 -7.70 -0.91 -8.06
C LEU A 47 -8.11 -0.33 -6.70
N THR A 48 -9.30 -0.71 -6.22
CA THR A 48 -9.78 -0.37 -4.88
C THR A 48 -10.48 -1.53 -4.24
N GLN A 49 -10.50 -1.57 -2.91
CA GLN A 49 -11.24 -2.56 -2.13
C GLN A 49 -12.75 -2.56 -2.42
N ARG A 50 -13.32 -1.41 -2.82
CA ARG A 50 -14.76 -1.32 -3.17
C ARG A 50 -15.07 -2.05 -4.48
N ALA A 51 -14.14 -2.01 -5.44
CA ALA A 51 -14.28 -2.70 -6.71
C ALA A 51 -13.84 -4.17 -6.60
N ASP A 52 -12.80 -4.44 -5.81
CA ASP A 52 -12.26 -5.77 -5.56
C ASP A 52 -12.06 -6.00 -4.04
N PRO A 53 -13.04 -6.61 -3.35
CA PRO A 53 -12.97 -6.87 -1.92
C PRO A 53 -11.81 -7.77 -1.50
N VAL A 54 -11.25 -8.58 -2.41
CA VAL A 54 -10.15 -9.50 -2.09
C VAL A 54 -8.89 -8.74 -1.67
N MET A 55 -8.73 -7.48 -2.11
CA MET A 55 -7.62 -6.62 -1.70
C MET A 55 -7.49 -6.52 -0.18
N SER A 56 -8.60 -6.61 0.57
CA SER A 56 -8.59 -6.60 2.03
C SER A 56 -7.79 -7.75 2.68
N GLN A 57 -7.54 -8.83 1.92
CA GLN A 57 -6.80 -10.00 2.37
C GLN A 57 -5.30 -9.93 2.02
N LEU A 58 -4.90 -8.97 1.17
CA LEU A 58 -3.51 -8.76 0.79
C LEU A 58 -2.77 -8.05 1.93
N SER A 59 -1.77 -8.70 2.50
CA SER A 59 -0.82 -8.04 3.41
C SER A 59 0.26 -7.34 2.61
N ALA A 60 0.61 -6.13 3.02
CA ALA A 60 1.70 -5.36 2.46
C ALA A 60 2.45 -4.68 3.61
N LEU A 61 3.70 -5.09 3.84
CA LEU A 61 4.53 -4.59 4.94
C LEU A 61 5.84 -4.03 4.39
N TRP A 62 6.31 -2.92 4.96
CA TRP A 62 7.65 -2.44 4.63
C TRP A 62 8.70 -3.44 5.10
N ASN A 63 9.64 -3.79 4.21
CA ASN A 63 10.73 -4.70 4.53
C ASN A 63 12.04 -3.96 4.83
N ALA A 64 13.04 -4.70 5.31
CA ALA A 64 14.34 -4.13 5.70
C ALA A 64 15.11 -3.50 4.53
N ALA A 65 14.82 -3.90 3.30
CA ALA A 65 15.41 -3.35 2.08
C ALA A 65 14.73 -2.04 1.63
N GLY A 66 13.72 -1.55 2.36
CA GLY A 66 12.97 -0.35 2.01
C GLY A 66 11.92 -0.54 0.91
N GLY A 67 11.61 -1.78 0.53
CA GLY A 67 10.50 -2.14 -0.34
C GLY A 67 9.30 -2.66 0.46
N LEU A 68 8.39 -3.36 -0.22
CA LEU A 68 7.30 -4.10 0.40
C LEU A 68 7.51 -5.60 0.32
N THR A 69 7.11 -6.33 1.35
CA THR A 69 6.76 -7.76 1.25
C THR A 69 5.26 -7.87 1.15
N LEU A 70 4.78 -8.45 0.05
CA LEU A 70 3.38 -8.77 -0.20
C LEU A 70 3.10 -10.22 0.21
N SER A 71 1.96 -10.47 0.85
CA SER A 71 1.57 -11.84 1.21
C SER A 71 0.07 -12.05 1.10
N ALA A 72 -0.31 -13.19 0.53
CA ALA A 72 -1.70 -13.61 0.37
C ALA A 72 -1.81 -15.13 0.58
N ARG A 73 -2.99 -15.60 0.99
CA ARG A 73 -3.22 -17.04 1.21
C ARG A 73 -3.03 -17.82 -0.09
N GLY A 74 -2.21 -18.87 -0.05
CA GLY A 74 -1.97 -19.75 -1.21
C GLY A 74 -0.88 -19.26 -2.16
N PHE A 75 -0.17 -18.19 -1.83
CA PHE A 75 0.95 -17.67 -2.59
C PHE A 75 2.18 -17.55 -1.70
N ASP A 76 3.36 -17.77 -2.28
CA ASP A 76 4.60 -17.41 -1.63
C ASP A 76 4.68 -15.88 -1.48
N PRO A 77 5.33 -15.37 -0.41
CA PRO A 77 5.56 -13.95 -0.26
C PRO A 77 6.33 -13.36 -1.44
N LEU A 78 5.94 -12.16 -1.86
CA LEU A 78 6.57 -11.44 -2.96
C LEU A 78 7.21 -10.15 -2.44
N ASP A 79 8.53 -10.04 -2.58
CA ASP A 79 9.25 -8.81 -2.30
C ASP A 79 9.24 -7.87 -3.51
N VAL A 80 8.80 -6.64 -3.28
CA VAL A 80 8.70 -5.58 -4.28
C VAL A 80 9.60 -4.43 -3.85
N LYS A 81 10.69 -4.24 -4.61
CA LYS A 81 11.61 -3.11 -4.40
C LYS A 81 11.00 -1.79 -4.88
N VAL A 82 11.33 -0.69 -4.20
CA VAL A 82 11.09 0.64 -4.78
C VAL A 82 11.93 0.76 -6.06
N PRO A 83 11.32 1.06 -7.22
CA PRO A 83 12.07 1.23 -8.45
C PRO A 83 12.85 2.55 -8.44
N ASP A 84 13.88 2.65 -9.28
CA ASP A 84 14.53 3.93 -9.56
C ASP A 84 13.51 4.90 -10.18
N ALA A 85 13.65 6.20 -9.87
CA ALA A 85 12.63 7.21 -10.16
C ALA A 85 12.23 7.27 -11.64
N GLU A 86 13.18 7.03 -12.55
CA GLU A 86 12.97 7.12 -14.00
C GLU A 86 12.72 5.76 -14.67
N SER A 87 12.67 4.67 -13.89
CA SER A 87 12.53 3.32 -14.42
C SER A 87 11.06 2.96 -14.63
N ASN A 88 10.71 2.51 -15.85
CA ASN A 88 9.39 1.94 -16.17
C ASN A 88 8.23 2.86 -15.77
N LEU A 89 8.37 4.16 -16.06
CA LEU A 89 7.32 5.15 -15.85
C LEU A 89 6.08 4.79 -16.68
N ARG A 90 4.91 4.87 -16.05
CA ARG A 90 3.63 4.56 -16.69
C ARG A 90 2.59 5.61 -16.33
N GLY A 91 1.77 5.96 -17.32
CA GLY A 91 0.61 6.81 -17.09
C GLY A 91 -0.43 6.07 -16.26
N VAL A 92 -0.91 6.70 -15.19
CA VAL A 92 -1.98 6.17 -14.33
C VAL A 92 -3.13 7.17 -14.34
N THR A 93 -4.36 6.69 -14.52
CA THR A 93 -5.55 7.55 -14.45
C THR A 93 -6.07 7.61 -13.02
N ILE A 94 -5.85 8.75 -12.35
CA ILE A 94 -6.32 9.03 -10.98
C ILE A 94 -7.57 9.91 -11.07
N TRP A 95 -8.72 9.29 -11.38
CA TRP A 95 -10.02 9.95 -11.63
C TRP A 95 -10.11 10.67 -12.99
N ARG A 96 -11.34 10.76 -13.51
CA ARG A 96 -11.73 11.71 -14.54
C ARG A 96 -12.77 12.59 -13.88
N ASP A 97 -12.58 13.88 -13.97
CA ASP A 97 -13.66 14.84 -13.80
C ASP A 97 -14.74 14.56 -14.86
#